data_AF-A0A2A2LI13-F1
#
_entry.id   AF-A0A2A2LI13-F1
#
_cell.length_a   1.000
_cell.length_b   1.000
_cell.length_c   1.000
_cell.angle_alpha   90.00
_cell.angle_beta   90.00
_cell.angle_gamma   90.00
#
_symmetry.space_group_name_H-M   'P 1'
#
loop_
_entity.id
_entity.type
_entity.pdbx_description
1 polymer ?
#
loop_
_entity_poly.entity_id
_entity_poly.type
_entity_poly.pdbx_seq_one_letter_code
_entity_poly.pdbx_strand_id
1 'polypeptide(L)'
;MVSIANPLYFFAAPSSSAGTAESPTIRITDVIEFFFVAHPDSGRKEGEEFKRVMYFYPKNEILDRQTDITGFAEAVVNFTENFVTPETNKELTEFPFRTVSTQKAEHVYIQARNRIFVENDQFLIGVALCKQSCQVANYSIFVPALKNVLIDSYKMFRLFFGTMTNFRKHSEEKFRERLEYFFGRYLALLKLHKMPLLDYLGGAEFLPLQGEIYLDIVTMLSEVEEEFPIIKKLVFLYQDKLLYYSISSRDVPSLLRYLTQNLLPGSLASELEPSKKTNPGRFLRGPEDLSLDTPLLGDEALPTVYLNSKDDEDEEEKLQRFQMIVYRCLNATVCMFVKSEVTRKLMRNIDSFLGPELVKVASAIGDSVGSNDAATLRYSCDFHYIYFNPSSLSMTSSFSETQILDDAITGAIKPPNPPSDVNR
;
A
#
# COMPACT_ATOMS: atom_id res chain seq x y z
N MET A 1 -24.93 -13.20 -13.91
CA MET A 1 -24.52 -13.02 -12.50
C MET A 1 -23.00 -13.01 -12.45
N VAL A 2 -22.36 -11.83 -12.40
CA VAL A 2 -20.91 -11.73 -12.25
C VAL A 2 -20.65 -11.63 -10.75
N SER A 3 -20.21 -12.75 -10.18
CA SER A 3 -19.75 -12.85 -8.80
C SER A 3 -18.72 -11.76 -8.49
N ILE A 4 -18.66 -11.34 -7.23
CA ILE A 4 -17.64 -10.42 -6.68
C ILE A 4 -16.27 -11.10 -6.84
N ALA A 5 -15.66 -10.97 -8.02
CA ALA A 5 -14.61 -11.89 -8.47
C ALA A 5 -13.17 -11.38 -8.29
N ASN A 6 -12.96 -10.28 -7.55
CA ASN A 6 -11.62 -9.89 -7.13
C ASN A 6 -11.51 -9.99 -5.61
N PRO A 7 -10.95 -11.08 -5.06
CA PRO A 7 -10.81 -11.20 -3.62
C PRO A 7 -9.78 -10.18 -3.12
N LEU A 8 -10.28 -9.17 -2.39
CA LEU A 8 -9.44 -8.23 -1.66
C LEU A 8 -9.14 -8.78 -0.29
N TYR A 9 -7.86 -8.98 -0.01
CA TYR A 9 -7.41 -9.55 1.24
C TYR A 9 -6.89 -8.45 2.15
N PHE A 10 -7.81 -7.92 2.95
CA PHE A 10 -7.56 -6.96 4.00
C PHE A 10 -7.51 -7.71 5.33
N PHE A 11 -6.31 -8.05 5.79
CA PHE A 11 -6.13 -8.70 7.08
C PHE A 11 -5.84 -7.65 8.15
N ALA A 12 -6.64 -7.65 9.20
CA ALA A 12 -6.25 -6.98 10.43
C ALA A 12 -5.15 -7.82 11.09
N ALA A 13 -3.90 -7.33 11.07
CA ALA A 13 -2.88 -7.90 11.95
C ALA A 13 -3.34 -7.69 13.41
N PRO A 14 -3.34 -8.73 14.27
CA PRO A 14 -3.57 -8.51 15.68
C PRO A 14 -2.48 -7.57 16.19
N SER A 15 -2.86 -6.41 16.71
CA SER A 15 -1.94 -5.57 17.47
C SER A 15 -1.52 -6.39 18.70
N SER A 16 -0.31 -6.93 18.70
CA SER A 16 0.27 -7.53 19.90
C SER A 16 0.46 -6.41 20.91
N SER A 17 -0.51 -6.25 21.80
CA SER A 17 -0.39 -5.41 22.99
C SER A 17 0.55 -6.11 23.96
N ALA A 18 1.85 -5.99 23.73
CA ALA A 18 2.89 -6.39 24.67
C ALA A 18 3.84 -5.20 24.85
N GLY A 19 3.71 -4.52 26.00
CA GLY A 19 4.62 -3.48 26.44
C GLY A 19 4.13 -2.05 26.20
N THR A 20 4.36 -1.20 27.21
CA THR A 20 4.06 0.24 27.35
C THR A 20 4.78 1.17 26.35
N ALA A 21 4.99 0.74 25.11
CA ALA A 21 5.47 1.61 24.04
C ALA A 21 4.27 2.20 23.27
N GLU A 22 4.21 3.53 23.16
CA GLU A 22 3.22 4.16 22.29
C GLU A 22 3.45 3.71 20.83
N SER A 23 2.42 3.14 20.20
CA SER A 23 2.46 2.81 18.76
C SER A 23 2.92 4.02 17.94
N PRO A 24 3.87 3.86 16.99
CA PRO A 24 4.33 4.93 16.10
C PRO A 24 3.28 5.32 15.06
N THR A 25 2.16 4.60 15.02
CA THR A 25 1.04 4.85 14.13
C THR A 25 -0.28 5.03 14.88
N ILE A 26 -1.21 5.74 14.26
CA ILE A 26 -2.62 5.87 14.69
C ILE A 26 -3.55 5.39 13.57
N ARG A 27 -4.79 5.03 13.88
CA ARG A 27 -5.78 4.71 12.83
C ARG A 27 -6.41 6.00 12.33
N ILE A 28 -6.61 6.14 11.02
CA ILE A 28 -7.26 7.32 10.45
C ILE A 28 -8.68 7.50 11.00
N THR A 29 -9.39 6.41 11.28
CA THR A 29 -10.77 6.44 11.80
C THR A 29 -10.90 7.11 13.16
N ASP A 30 -9.81 7.18 13.93
CA ASP A 30 -9.80 7.80 15.25
C ASP A 30 -9.73 9.34 15.16
N VAL A 31 -9.38 9.89 13.99
CA VAL A 31 -9.13 11.33 13.79
C VAL A 31 -9.92 11.96 12.62
N ILE A 32 -10.51 11.15 11.76
CA ILE A 32 -11.23 11.59 10.57
C ILE A 32 -12.57 12.22 10.93
N GLU A 33 -12.89 13.36 10.31
CA GLU A 33 -14.22 13.97 10.39
C GLU A 33 -15.11 13.45 9.26
N PHE A 34 -14.60 13.47 8.03
CA PHE A 34 -15.27 12.86 6.89
C PHE A 34 -14.29 12.38 5.83
N PHE A 35 -14.76 11.43 5.01
CA PHE A 35 -14.15 11.03 3.76
C PHE A 35 -15.25 10.82 2.73
N PHE A 36 -15.03 11.26 1.49
CA PHE A 36 -16.01 11.05 0.43
C PHE A 36 -15.36 10.75 -0.92
N VAL A 37 -16.12 10.08 -1.77
CA VAL A 37 -15.92 10.02 -3.21
C VAL A 37 -17.16 10.61 -3.85
N ALA A 38 -16.98 11.66 -4.64
CA ALA A 38 -18.05 12.35 -5.34
C ALA A 38 -17.77 12.37 -6.83
N HIS A 39 -18.85 12.40 -7.59
CA HIS A 39 -18.85 12.54 -9.03
C HIS A 39 -19.77 13.72 -9.40
N PRO A 40 -19.23 14.94 -9.50
CA PRO A 40 -19.99 16.18 -9.73
C PRO A 40 -21.02 16.06 -10.85
N ASP A 41 -20.64 15.45 -11.97
CA ASP A 41 -21.46 15.36 -13.17
C ASP A 41 -22.72 14.47 -13.00
N SER A 42 -22.79 13.64 -11.95
CA SER A 42 -24.00 12.87 -11.61
C SER A 42 -25.09 13.71 -10.93
N GLY A 43 -24.75 14.86 -10.35
CA GLY A 43 -25.67 15.66 -9.53
C GLY A 43 -26.01 17.05 -10.10
N ARG A 44 -25.85 17.28 -11.41
CA ARG A 44 -26.02 18.60 -12.04
C ARG A 44 -27.48 19.09 -12.14
N LYS A 45 -28.45 18.19 -12.00
CA LYS A 45 -29.88 18.56 -12.09
C LYS A 45 -30.38 18.99 -10.71
N GLU A 46 -31.14 20.08 -10.67
CA GLU A 46 -31.82 20.54 -9.47
C GLU A 46 -32.70 19.42 -8.88
N GLY A 47 -32.57 19.18 -7.57
CA GLY A 47 -33.23 18.07 -6.87
C GLY A 47 -32.52 16.71 -7.00
N GLU A 48 -31.45 16.59 -7.80
CA GLU A 48 -30.65 15.37 -7.93
C GLU A 48 -29.24 15.50 -7.35
N GLU A 49 -28.98 16.52 -6.54
CA GLU A 49 -27.64 16.85 -6.03
C GLU A 49 -27.02 15.71 -5.23
N PHE A 50 -27.84 15.00 -4.44
CA PHE A 50 -27.42 13.83 -3.66
C PHE A 50 -26.83 12.70 -4.53
N LYS A 51 -27.17 12.65 -5.84
CA LYS A 51 -26.61 11.65 -6.76
C LYS A 51 -25.12 11.86 -7.01
N ARG A 52 -24.56 13.05 -6.72
CA ARG A 52 -23.11 13.29 -6.81
C ARG A 52 -22.33 12.48 -5.79
N VAL A 53 -22.93 12.14 -4.65
CA VAL A 53 -22.26 11.39 -3.58
C VAL A 53 -22.22 9.91 -3.97
N MET A 54 -21.02 9.37 -4.19
CA MET A 54 -20.79 7.97 -4.56
C MET A 54 -20.40 7.11 -3.36
N TYR A 55 -19.66 7.68 -2.42
CA TYR A 55 -19.32 7.07 -1.14
C TYR A 55 -19.12 8.17 -0.10
N PHE A 56 -19.53 7.92 1.14
CA PHE A 56 -19.34 8.83 2.26
C PHE A 56 -19.06 8.06 3.55
N TYR A 57 -18.12 8.56 4.33
CA TYR A 57 -17.77 8.07 5.65
C TYR A 57 -17.65 9.29 6.60
N PRO A 58 -18.15 9.23 7.84
CA PRO A 58 -18.89 8.12 8.47
C PRO A 58 -20.28 7.87 7.87
N LYS A 59 -20.78 6.62 7.95
CA LYS A 59 -22.05 6.20 7.33
C LYS A 59 -23.31 6.74 8.00
N ASN A 60 -23.21 7.17 9.25
CA ASN A 60 -24.32 7.70 10.03
C ASN A 60 -24.60 9.18 9.75
N GLU A 61 -23.82 9.81 8.86
CA GLU A 61 -24.03 11.21 8.47
C GLU A 61 -25.31 11.36 7.65
N ILE A 62 -26.08 12.42 7.92
CA ILE A 62 -27.34 12.70 7.20
C ILE A 62 -27.08 13.09 5.75
N LEU A 63 -27.93 12.63 4.82
CA LEU A 63 -27.78 12.83 3.37
C LEU A 63 -27.61 14.31 3.00
N ASP A 64 -28.37 15.20 3.63
CA ASP A 64 -28.31 16.65 3.39
C ASP A 64 -26.91 17.19 3.68
N ARG A 65 -26.33 16.80 4.83
CA ARG A 65 -24.96 17.20 5.19
C ARG A 65 -23.90 16.59 4.27
N GLN A 66 -24.09 15.37 3.79
CA GLN A 66 -23.19 14.78 2.78
C GLN A 66 -23.22 15.60 1.48
N THR A 67 -24.41 16.03 1.07
CA THR A 67 -24.63 16.85 -0.13
C THR A 67 -24.00 18.23 0.05
N ASP A 68 -24.18 18.86 1.21
CA ASP A 68 -23.57 20.16 1.55
C ASP A 68 -22.04 20.09 1.54
N ILE A 69 -21.44 19.08 2.17
CA ILE A 69 -19.98 18.91 2.25
C ILE A 69 -19.38 18.69 0.85
N THR A 70 -19.99 17.81 0.05
CA THR A 70 -19.51 17.52 -1.31
C THR A 70 -19.73 18.70 -2.25
N GLY A 71 -20.86 19.41 -2.13
CA GLY A 71 -21.14 20.65 -2.86
C GLY A 71 -20.17 21.78 -2.50
N PHE A 72 -19.83 21.94 -1.22
CA PHE A 72 -18.82 22.90 -0.78
C PHE A 72 -17.44 22.58 -1.36
N ALA A 73 -17.02 21.31 -1.33
CA ALA A 73 -15.73 20.91 -1.88
C ALA A 73 -15.64 21.18 -3.39
N GLU A 74 -16.71 20.88 -4.14
CA GLU A 74 -16.82 21.21 -5.56
C GLU A 74 -16.77 22.73 -5.82
N ALA A 75 -17.51 23.52 -5.04
CA ALA A 75 -17.50 24.97 -5.16
C ALA A 75 -16.11 25.56 -4.90
N VAL A 76 -15.37 25.07 -3.89
CA VAL A 76 -13.99 25.47 -3.61
C VAL A 76 -13.09 25.19 -4.81
N VAL A 77 -13.18 23.98 -5.36
CA VAL A 77 -12.38 23.55 -6.51
C VAL A 77 -12.67 24.43 -7.73
N ASN A 78 -13.94 24.57 -8.12
CA ASN A 78 -14.36 25.36 -9.28
C ASN A 78 -14.03 26.85 -9.11
N PHE A 79 -14.22 27.40 -7.91
CA PHE A 79 -13.87 28.80 -7.63
C PHE A 79 -12.38 29.04 -7.78
N THR A 80 -11.57 28.18 -7.16
CA THR A 80 -10.10 28.34 -7.14
C THR A 80 -9.46 28.07 -8.49
N GLU A 81 -10.05 27.25 -9.36
CA GLU A 81 -9.60 27.05 -10.74
C GLU A 81 -9.48 28.35 -11.54
N ASN A 82 -10.35 29.33 -11.29
CA ASN A 82 -10.29 30.64 -11.95
C ASN A 82 -9.03 31.46 -11.61
N PHE A 83 -8.31 31.08 -10.56
CA PHE A 83 -7.11 31.78 -10.07
C PHE A 83 -5.82 31.00 -10.34
N VAL A 84 -5.89 29.81 -10.93
CA VAL A 84 -4.69 29.02 -11.28
C VAL A 84 -4.13 29.54 -12.60
N THR A 85 -2.91 30.10 -12.58
CA THR A 85 -2.27 30.60 -13.80
C THR A 85 -1.69 29.46 -14.65
N PRO A 86 -1.54 29.64 -15.98
CA PRO A 86 -0.92 28.65 -16.88
C PRO A 86 0.52 28.27 -16.47
N GLU A 87 1.21 29.14 -15.75
CA GLU A 87 2.58 28.92 -15.26
C GLU A 87 2.60 27.97 -14.06
N THR A 88 1.61 28.07 -13.16
CA THR A 88 1.38 27.09 -12.08
C THR A 88 0.87 25.74 -12.61
N ASN A 89 0.29 25.72 -13.82
CA ASN A 89 -0.14 24.52 -14.53
C ASN A 89 1.00 23.71 -15.18
N LYS A 90 2.25 24.21 -15.25
CA LYS A 90 3.36 23.41 -15.81
C LYS A 90 3.74 22.22 -14.92
N GLU A 91 3.46 22.30 -13.62
CA GLU A 91 3.50 21.17 -12.69
C GLU A 91 2.11 20.53 -12.54
N LEU A 92 1.48 20.10 -13.63
CA LEU A 92 0.27 19.28 -13.57
C LEU A 92 0.61 17.93 -12.93
N THR A 93 0.68 17.93 -11.59
CA THR A 93 0.70 16.72 -10.78
C THR A 93 -0.45 15.82 -11.23
N GLU A 94 -0.20 14.50 -11.24
CA GLU A 94 -1.19 13.46 -11.63
C GLU A 94 -2.56 13.68 -10.96
N PHE A 95 -2.55 14.30 -9.77
CA PHE A 95 -3.72 14.61 -8.95
C PHE A 95 -3.74 16.09 -8.54
N PRO A 96 -4.42 16.98 -9.28
CA PRO A 96 -4.69 18.33 -8.82
C PRO A 96 -5.39 18.28 -7.46
N PHE A 97 -5.01 19.16 -6.56
CA PHE A 97 -5.52 19.14 -5.19
C PHE A 97 -5.87 20.53 -4.68
N ARG A 98 -6.73 20.58 -3.65
CA ARG A 98 -7.08 21.77 -2.89
C ARG A 98 -7.04 21.46 -1.40
N THR A 99 -6.71 22.46 -0.61
CA THR A 99 -6.68 22.34 0.85
C THR A 99 -7.53 23.45 1.46
N VAL A 100 -8.21 23.13 2.55
CA VAL A 100 -9.02 24.12 3.30
C VAL A 100 -8.70 23.95 4.78
N SER A 101 -8.22 25.01 5.40
CA SER A 101 -8.00 25.06 6.85
C SER A 101 -9.15 25.80 7.50
N THR A 102 -9.78 25.17 8.48
CA THR A 102 -10.83 25.78 9.31
C THR A 102 -10.39 25.81 10.77
N GLN A 103 -11.18 26.43 11.64
CA GLN A 103 -10.90 26.39 13.08
C GLN A 103 -10.99 24.98 13.67
N LYS A 104 -11.78 24.09 13.06
CA LYS A 104 -12.07 22.74 13.60
C LYS A 104 -11.36 21.61 12.85
N ALA A 105 -11.04 21.81 11.58
CA ALA A 105 -10.58 20.74 10.70
C ALA A 105 -9.62 21.20 9.61
N GLU A 106 -8.84 20.26 9.09
CA GLU A 106 -8.01 20.41 7.89
C GLU A 106 -8.55 19.50 6.80
N HIS A 107 -8.89 20.08 5.65
CA HIS A 107 -9.48 19.37 4.52
C HIS A 107 -8.47 19.26 3.38
N VAL A 108 -8.48 18.12 2.70
CA VAL A 108 -7.75 17.91 1.45
C VAL A 108 -8.70 17.29 0.43
N TYR A 109 -8.73 17.87 -0.76
CA TYR A 109 -9.51 17.40 -1.89
C TYR A 109 -8.56 17.11 -3.05
N ILE A 110 -8.75 15.97 -3.72
CA ILE A 110 -8.03 15.63 -4.95
C ILE A 110 -9.02 15.40 -6.09
N GLN A 111 -8.66 15.84 -7.29
CA GLN A 111 -9.35 15.51 -8.53
C GLN A 111 -8.69 14.26 -9.14
N ALA A 112 -9.40 13.14 -9.13
CA ALA A 112 -9.00 11.95 -9.85
C ALA A 112 -9.45 12.11 -11.32
N ARG A 113 -8.55 12.65 -12.15
CA ARG A 113 -8.76 12.82 -13.58
C ARG A 113 -8.17 11.64 -14.34
N ASN A 114 -8.92 11.10 -15.30
CA ASN A 114 -8.34 10.20 -16.28
C ASN A 114 -7.71 11.04 -17.40
N ARG A 115 -6.39 10.93 -17.61
CA ARG A 115 -5.70 11.66 -18.70
C ARG A 115 -6.16 11.22 -20.09
N ILE A 116 -6.73 10.02 -20.22
CA ILE A 116 -7.05 9.37 -21.51
C ILE A 116 -8.38 9.84 -22.10
N PHE A 117 -9.34 10.24 -21.27
CA PHE A 117 -10.65 10.70 -21.76
C PHE A 117 -10.73 12.22 -21.66
N VAL A 118 -10.91 12.87 -22.81
CA VAL A 118 -11.28 14.29 -22.94
C VAL A 118 -12.69 14.55 -22.35
N GLU A 119 -13.44 13.49 -22.04
CA GLU A 119 -14.73 13.55 -21.36
C GLU A 119 -14.55 13.96 -19.88
N ASN A 120 -15.37 14.91 -19.42
CA ASN A 120 -15.38 15.51 -18.07
C ASN A 120 -15.75 14.55 -16.92
N ASP A 121 -15.37 13.27 -16.98
CA ASP A 121 -15.65 12.26 -15.95
C ASP A 121 -14.63 12.38 -14.81
N GLN A 122 -14.69 13.49 -14.08
CA GLN A 122 -13.79 13.82 -12.98
C GLN A 122 -14.43 13.39 -11.65
N PHE A 123 -13.68 12.60 -10.88
CA PHE A 123 -14.06 12.26 -9.52
C PHE A 123 -13.38 13.21 -8.55
N LEU A 124 -14.13 13.67 -7.55
CA LEU A 124 -13.62 14.44 -6.43
C LEU A 124 -13.53 13.53 -5.21
N ILE A 125 -12.34 13.36 -4.66
CA ILE A 125 -12.12 12.58 -3.44
C ILE A 125 -11.66 13.55 -2.36
N GLY A 126 -12.31 13.49 -1.19
CA GLY A 126 -12.02 14.42 -0.10
C GLY A 126 -11.84 13.71 1.23
N VAL A 127 -10.97 14.27 2.06
CA VAL A 127 -10.78 13.87 3.46
C VAL A 127 -10.66 15.10 4.34
N ALA A 128 -11.23 15.03 5.55
CA ALA A 128 -11.00 16.02 6.58
C ALA A 128 -10.60 15.36 7.90
N LEU A 129 -9.61 15.95 8.58
CA LEU A 129 -9.19 15.54 9.92
C LEU A 129 -9.67 16.56 10.96
N CYS A 130 -10.25 16.06 12.05
CA CYS A 130 -10.70 16.89 13.16
C CYS A 130 -9.51 17.27 14.05
N LYS A 131 -9.25 18.57 14.22
CA LYS A 131 -8.13 19.08 15.04
C LYS A 131 -8.20 18.63 16.49
N GLN A 132 -9.41 18.57 17.06
CA GLN A 132 -9.61 18.10 18.43
C GLN A 132 -9.29 16.61 18.59
N SER A 133 -9.76 15.76 17.67
CA SER A 133 -9.47 14.34 17.69
C SER A 133 -7.98 14.06 17.48
N CYS A 134 -7.32 14.81 16.59
CA CYS A 134 -5.87 14.72 16.39
C CYS A 134 -5.09 15.06 17.66
N GLN A 135 -5.52 16.08 18.42
CA GLN A 135 -4.90 16.42 19.71
C GLN A 135 -5.03 15.29 20.72
N VAL A 136 -6.22 14.68 20.83
CA VAL A 136 -6.46 13.53 21.72
C VAL A 136 -5.60 12.32 21.33
N ALA A 137 -5.40 12.10 20.03
CA ALA A 137 -4.59 11.01 19.49
C ALA A 137 -3.08 11.32 19.44
N ASN A 138 -2.63 12.47 19.96
CA ASN A 138 -1.24 12.97 19.85
C ASN A 138 -0.71 12.95 18.40
N TYR A 139 -1.55 13.32 17.43
CA TYR A 139 -1.21 13.35 16.01
C TYR A 139 -1.04 14.78 15.50
N SER A 140 0.14 15.05 14.93
CA SER A 140 0.45 16.33 14.31
C SER A 140 -0.06 16.35 12.87
N ILE A 141 -1.02 17.23 12.57
CA ILE A 141 -1.56 17.34 11.21
C ILE A 141 -0.53 17.99 10.29
N PHE A 142 -0.10 17.25 9.27
CA PHE A 142 0.73 17.76 8.19
C PHE A 142 -0.02 17.58 6.86
N VAL A 143 -0.56 18.68 6.33
CA VAL A 143 -1.43 18.67 5.15
C VAL A 143 -0.78 18.01 3.91
N PRO A 144 0.52 18.22 3.61
CA PRO A 144 1.17 17.53 2.49
C PRO A 144 1.21 16.00 2.64
N ALA A 145 1.40 15.47 3.86
CA ALA A 145 1.30 14.04 4.10
C ALA A 145 -0.14 13.54 3.92
N LEU A 146 -1.12 14.27 4.45
CA LEU A 146 -2.53 13.92 4.28
C LEU A 146 -2.95 13.87 2.81
N LYS A 147 -2.43 14.79 1.98
CA LYS A 147 -2.57 14.75 0.52
C LYS A 147 -2.02 13.44 -0.05
N ASN A 148 -0.81 13.03 0.32
CA ASN A 148 -0.21 11.81 -0.20
C ASN A 148 -0.97 10.56 0.27
N VAL A 149 -1.43 10.53 1.52
CA VAL A 149 -2.30 9.46 2.02
C VAL A 149 -3.59 9.36 1.20
N LEU A 150 -4.20 10.49 0.83
CA LEU A 150 -5.41 10.51 0.01
C LEU A 150 -5.14 10.00 -1.42
N ILE A 151 -4.02 10.42 -2.01
CA ILE A 151 -3.57 9.94 -3.33
C ILE A 151 -3.31 8.44 -3.27
N ASP A 152 -2.61 7.95 -2.26
CA ASP A 152 -2.32 6.53 -2.06
C ASP A 152 -3.60 5.71 -1.87
N SER A 153 -4.58 6.26 -1.18
CA SER A 153 -5.90 5.64 -1.01
C SER A 153 -6.58 5.42 -2.37
N TYR A 154 -6.50 6.41 -3.26
CA TYR A 154 -6.99 6.29 -4.63
C TYR A 154 -6.15 5.32 -5.47
N LYS A 155 -4.81 5.41 -5.40
CA LYS A 155 -3.92 4.50 -6.14
C LYS A 155 -4.13 3.05 -5.72
N MET A 156 -4.39 2.80 -4.44
CA MET A 156 -4.75 1.47 -3.93
C MET A 156 -6.08 0.98 -4.50
N PHE A 157 -7.10 1.83 -4.57
CA PHE A 157 -8.35 1.49 -5.26
C PHE A 157 -8.08 1.16 -6.74
N ARG A 158 -7.31 2.02 -7.43
CA ARG A 158 -6.93 1.86 -8.84
C ARG A 158 -6.15 0.56 -9.06
N LEU A 159 -5.31 0.13 -8.12
CA LEU A 159 -4.56 -1.11 -8.21
C LEU A 159 -5.46 -2.33 -8.33
N PHE A 160 -6.62 -2.38 -7.67
CA PHE A 160 -7.49 -3.57 -7.68
C PHE A 160 -8.70 -3.48 -8.58
N PHE A 161 -9.19 -2.27 -8.83
CA PHE A 161 -10.37 -2.06 -9.66
C PHE A 161 -10.00 -1.45 -11.01
N GLY A 162 -8.89 -0.72 -11.13
CA GLY A 162 -8.61 0.08 -12.33
C GLY A 162 -9.29 1.45 -12.23
N THR A 163 -9.58 2.08 -13.38
CA THR A 163 -10.14 3.44 -13.41
C THR A 163 -11.62 3.48 -13.01
N MET A 164 -12.01 4.51 -12.25
CA MET A 164 -13.40 4.71 -11.80
C MET A 164 -14.38 4.90 -12.98
N THR A 165 -13.94 5.60 -14.03
CA THR A 165 -14.73 5.88 -15.25
C THR A 165 -15.27 4.62 -15.92
N ASN A 166 -14.46 3.56 -15.99
CA ASN A 166 -14.85 2.31 -16.66
C ASN A 166 -16.04 1.65 -15.95
N PHE A 167 -16.12 1.72 -14.61
CA PHE A 167 -17.22 1.07 -13.88
C PHE A 167 -18.51 1.85 -13.94
N ARG A 168 -18.42 3.18 -13.85
CA ARG A 168 -19.61 4.03 -13.89
C ARG A 168 -20.39 3.85 -15.20
N LYS A 169 -19.70 3.76 -16.34
CA LYS A 169 -20.33 3.55 -17.66
C LYS A 169 -21.14 2.26 -17.75
N HIS A 170 -20.83 1.23 -16.95
CA HIS A 170 -21.53 -0.05 -16.98
C HIS A 170 -22.66 -0.17 -15.94
N SER A 171 -22.47 0.30 -14.71
CA SER A 171 -23.50 0.29 -13.67
C SER A 171 -23.08 1.15 -12.47
N GLU A 172 -23.83 2.23 -12.22
CA GLU A 172 -23.57 3.12 -11.08
C GLU A 172 -23.79 2.42 -9.73
N GLU A 173 -24.87 1.64 -9.58
CA GLU A 173 -25.17 0.91 -8.33
C GLU A 173 -24.04 -0.05 -7.95
N LYS A 174 -23.58 -0.89 -8.89
CA LYS A 174 -22.45 -1.80 -8.65
C LYS A 174 -21.15 -1.07 -8.37
N PHE A 175 -20.97 0.12 -8.93
CA PHE A 175 -19.81 0.96 -8.62
C PHE A 175 -19.85 1.46 -7.18
N ARG A 176 -21.01 1.95 -6.71
CA ARG A 176 -21.21 2.34 -5.30
C ARG A 176 -20.96 1.16 -4.35
N GLU A 177 -21.49 -0.02 -4.66
CA GLU A 177 -21.25 -1.24 -3.88
C GLU A 177 -19.76 -1.60 -3.78
N ARG A 178 -18.98 -1.38 -4.85
CA ARG A 178 -17.53 -1.62 -4.85
C ARG A 178 -16.75 -0.59 -4.06
N LEU A 179 -17.12 0.69 -4.16
CA LEU A 179 -16.55 1.73 -3.32
C LEU A 179 -16.80 1.41 -1.84
N GLU A 180 -18.02 1.01 -1.53
CA GLU A 180 -18.43 0.60 -0.19
C GLU A 180 -17.63 -0.63 0.30
N TYR A 181 -17.50 -1.65 -0.55
CA TYR A 181 -16.72 -2.85 -0.25
C TYR A 181 -15.24 -2.52 0.05
N PHE A 182 -14.63 -1.64 -0.75
CA PHE A 182 -13.22 -1.27 -0.65
C PHE A 182 -12.98 -0.29 0.50
N PHE A 183 -13.54 0.92 0.43
CA PHE A 183 -13.25 1.99 1.40
C PHE A 183 -13.79 1.68 2.79
N GLY A 184 -14.89 0.92 2.89
CA GLY A 184 -15.41 0.46 4.18
C GLY A 184 -14.42 -0.43 4.96
N ARG A 185 -13.56 -1.19 4.26
CA ARG A 185 -12.50 -2.01 4.87
C ARG A 185 -11.17 -1.28 4.94
N TYR A 186 -10.81 -0.61 3.85
CA TYR A 186 -9.53 0.06 3.70
C TYR A 186 -9.36 1.18 4.74
N LEU A 187 -10.37 2.03 4.94
CA LEU A 187 -10.28 3.11 5.93
C LEU A 187 -10.11 2.59 7.37
N ALA A 188 -10.74 1.46 7.70
CA ALA A 188 -10.60 0.84 9.02
C ALA A 188 -9.19 0.30 9.30
N LEU A 189 -8.45 -0.07 8.24
CA LEU A 189 -7.08 -0.57 8.31
C LEU A 189 -6.02 0.51 8.04
N LEU A 190 -6.44 1.67 7.56
CA LEU A 190 -5.54 2.75 7.18
C LEU A 190 -4.90 3.37 8.43
N LYS A 191 -3.61 3.10 8.60
CA LYS A 191 -2.76 3.68 9.64
C LYS A 191 -2.00 4.90 9.11
N LEU A 192 -1.86 5.91 9.96
CA LEU A 192 -1.05 7.11 9.75
C LEU A 192 0.14 7.08 10.69
N HIS A 193 1.32 7.49 10.23
CA HIS A 193 2.50 7.62 11.07
C HIS A 193 2.39 8.88 11.93
N LYS A 194 2.70 8.76 13.22
CA LYS A 194 2.82 9.93 14.12
C LYS A 194 3.90 10.90 13.65
N MET A 195 4.87 10.43 12.87
CA MET A 195 5.82 11.23 12.12
C MET A 195 5.34 11.39 10.66
N PRO A 196 4.64 12.48 10.31
CA PRO A 196 3.97 12.59 9.01
C PRO A 196 4.94 12.66 7.82
N LEU A 197 6.22 12.95 8.07
CA LEU A 197 7.24 12.93 7.01
C LEU A 197 7.39 11.55 6.37
N LEU A 198 7.14 10.46 7.11
CA LEU A 198 7.17 9.11 6.55
C LEU A 198 6.04 8.91 5.52
N ASP A 199 4.83 9.37 5.86
CA ASP A 199 3.67 9.35 4.96
C ASP A 199 3.83 10.33 3.79
N TYR A 200 4.55 11.44 3.99
CA TYR A 200 4.85 12.40 2.93
C TYR A 200 5.87 11.86 1.92
N LEU A 201 6.96 11.24 2.38
CA LEU A 201 8.00 10.74 1.49
C LEU A 201 7.55 9.49 0.73
N GLY A 202 6.74 8.62 1.37
CA GLY A 202 6.08 7.50 0.70
C GLY A 202 7.04 6.51 0.03
N GLY A 203 8.27 6.41 0.54
CA GLY A 203 9.30 5.56 -0.04
C GLY A 203 9.17 4.08 0.33
N ALA A 204 9.88 3.24 -0.41
CA ALA A 204 10.04 1.81 -0.16
C ALA A 204 11.31 1.57 0.64
N GLU A 205 11.27 0.69 1.64
CA GLU A 205 12.50 0.26 2.31
C GLU A 205 13.24 -0.74 1.42
N PHE A 206 14.49 -0.43 1.06
CA PHE A 206 15.35 -1.34 0.30
C PHE A 206 16.32 -2.04 1.25
N LEU A 207 16.57 -3.32 0.99
CA LEU A 207 17.62 -4.04 1.70
C LEU A 207 18.93 -3.96 0.90
N PRO A 208 19.99 -3.30 1.43
CA PRO A 208 21.27 -3.28 0.75
C PRO A 208 21.89 -4.69 0.79
N LEU A 209 22.26 -5.22 -0.38
CA LEU A 209 22.92 -6.52 -0.52
C LEU A 209 24.31 -6.38 -1.14
N GLN A 210 25.14 -7.38 -0.90
CA GLN A 210 26.40 -7.55 -1.62
C GLN A 210 26.13 -7.88 -3.10
N GLY A 211 27.01 -7.41 -3.98
CA GLY A 211 26.81 -7.52 -5.44
C GLY A 211 26.67 -8.96 -5.94
N GLU A 212 27.34 -9.93 -5.30
CA GLU A 212 27.28 -11.35 -5.66
C GLU A 212 25.87 -11.92 -5.40
N ILE A 213 25.34 -11.75 -4.19
CA ILE A 213 24.00 -12.21 -3.81
C ILE A 213 22.92 -11.51 -4.66
N TYR A 214 23.10 -10.22 -4.94
CA TYR A 214 22.17 -9.51 -5.82
C TYR A 214 22.17 -10.10 -7.24
N LEU A 215 23.32 -10.47 -7.77
CA LEU A 215 23.43 -11.09 -9.09
C LEU A 215 22.76 -12.48 -9.13
N ASP A 216 22.89 -13.26 -8.05
CA ASP A 216 22.20 -14.55 -7.92
C ASP A 216 20.68 -14.36 -7.95
N ILE A 217 20.15 -13.35 -7.24
CA ILE A 217 18.72 -13.01 -7.26
C ILE A 217 18.28 -12.63 -8.68
N VAL A 218 19.01 -11.74 -9.35
CA VAL A 218 18.67 -11.29 -10.71
C VAL A 218 18.72 -12.47 -11.68
N THR A 219 19.73 -13.33 -11.59
CA THR A 219 19.88 -14.52 -12.44
C THR A 219 18.69 -15.46 -12.24
N MET A 220 18.36 -15.81 -11.00
CA MET A 220 17.21 -16.64 -10.68
C MET A 220 15.90 -16.05 -11.22
N LEU A 221 15.70 -14.72 -11.08
CA LEU A 221 14.49 -14.06 -11.59
C LEU A 221 14.44 -14.06 -13.12
N SER A 222 15.57 -13.87 -13.79
CA SER A 222 15.66 -13.99 -15.26
C SER A 222 15.34 -15.40 -15.73
N GLU A 223 15.85 -16.44 -15.06
CA GLU A 223 15.51 -17.83 -15.37
C GLU A 223 14.01 -18.11 -15.20
N VAL A 224 13.36 -17.52 -14.18
CA VAL A 224 11.90 -17.59 -14.01
C VAL A 224 11.15 -16.93 -15.18
N GLU A 225 11.61 -15.77 -15.66
CA GLU A 225 11.00 -15.09 -16.81
C GLU A 225 11.17 -15.89 -18.12
N GLU A 226 12.30 -16.58 -18.29
CA GLU A 226 12.58 -17.42 -19.45
C GLU A 226 11.76 -18.73 -19.44
N GLU A 227 11.73 -19.44 -18.31
CA GLU A 227 11.00 -20.71 -18.16
C GLU A 227 9.48 -20.50 -18.20
N PHE A 228 9.01 -19.35 -17.67
CA PHE A 228 7.59 -19.01 -17.62
C PHE A 228 7.28 -17.68 -18.33
N PRO A 229 7.26 -17.63 -19.68
CA PRO A 229 7.01 -16.40 -20.45
C PRO A 229 5.64 -15.75 -20.21
N ILE A 230 4.74 -16.47 -19.53
CA ILE A 230 3.41 -16.00 -19.10
C ILE A 230 3.51 -14.96 -17.97
N ILE A 231 4.59 -15.03 -17.16
CA ILE A 231 4.94 -14.06 -16.14
C ILE A 231 5.56 -12.86 -16.87
N LYS A 232 5.01 -11.67 -16.66
CA LYS A 232 5.44 -10.45 -17.36
C LYS A 232 6.14 -9.45 -16.46
N LYS A 233 5.87 -9.52 -15.16
CA LYS A 233 6.49 -8.64 -14.17
C LYS A 233 6.74 -9.42 -12.88
N LEU A 234 7.77 -8.99 -12.15
CA LEU A 234 8.28 -9.61 -10.94
C LEU A 234 8.57 -8.54 -9.90
N VAL A 235 8.34 -8.88 -8.63
CA VAL A 235 8.81 -8.12 -7.47
C VAL A 235 9.36 -9.10 -6.44
N PHE A 236 10.55 -8.82 -5.92
CA PHE A 236 11.22 -9.64 -4.91
C PHE A 236 11.40 -8.82 -3.63
N LEU A 237 10.95 -9.39 -2.52
CA LEU A 237 11.14 -8.84 -1.18
C LEU A 237 11.86 -9.85 -0.28
N TYR A 238 12.61 -9.35 0.69
CA TYR A 238 13.13 -10.15 1.80
C TYR A 238 12.89 -9.40 3.10
N GLN A 239 12.30 -10.06 4.10
CA GLN A 239 11.88 -9.42 5.36
C GLN A 239 11.07 -8.13 5.12
N ASP A 240 10.13 -8.20 4.18
CA ASP A 240 9.25 -7.09 3.79
C ASP A 240 9.96 -5.87 3.16
N LYS A 241 11.28 -5.94 2.94
CA LYS A 241 12.09 -4.95 2.24
C LYS A 241 12.25 -5.30 0.76
N LEU A 242 12.20 -4.30 -0.10
CA LEU A 242 12.31 -4.45 -1.55
C LEU A 242 13.76 -4.71 -1.97
N LEU A 243 13.95 -5.67 -2.88
CA LEU A 243 15.25 -5.99 -3.47
C LEU A 243 15.25 -5.84 -4.98
N TYR A 244 14.18 -6.27 -5.65
CA TYR A 244 14.05 -6.21 -7.09
C TYR A 244 12.62 -5.89 -7.49
N TYR A 245 12.43 -5.10 -8.55
CA TYR A 245 11.13 -4.88 -9.17
C TYR A 245 11.26 -4.67 -10.68
N SER A 246 10.32 -5.26 -11.44
CA SER A 246 10.17 -5.01 -12.87
C SER A 246 8.82 -4.35 -13.22
N ILE A 247 8.11 -3.80 -12.22
CA ILE A 247 6.90 -2.98 -12.41
C ILE A 247 7.25 -1.48 -12.61
N SER A 248 6.27 -0.65 -13.00
CA SER A 248 6.47 0.81 -13.10
C SER A 248 6.71 1.41 -11.71
N SER A 249 7.66 2.34 -11.60
CA SER A 249 7.96 3.04 -10.35
C SER A 249 6.75 3.77 -9.76
N ARG A 250 5.78 4.15 -10.60
CA ARG A 250 4.52 4.80 -10.17
C ARG A 250 3.63 3.90 -9.31
N ASP A 251 3.70 2.58 -9.52
CA ASP A 251 2.84 1.59 -8.87
C ASP A 251 3.54 0.88 -7.69
N VAL A 252 4.87 0.97 -7.59
CA VAL A 252 5.68 0.31 -6.55
C VAL A 252 5.18 0.65 -5.13
N PRO A 253 4.99 1.94 -4.75
CA PRO A 253 4.59 2.26 -3.38
C PRO A 253 3.24 1.67 -2.99
N SER A 254 2.25 1.76 -3.88
CA SER A 254 0.90 1.24 -3.62
C SER A 254 0.89 -0.28 -3.52
N LEU A 255 1.65 -0.97 -4.37
CA LEU A 255 1.79 -2.43 -4.30
C LEU A 255 2.50 -2.86 -3.02
N LEU A 256 3.64 -2.25 -2.69
CA LEU A 256 4.39 -2.58 -1.48
C LEU A 256 3.55 -2.38 -0.24
N ARG A 257 2.85 -1.25 -0.15
CA ARG A 257 1.92 -0.98 0.95
C ARG A 257 0.88 -2.08 1.09
N TYR A 258 0.32 -2.57 -0.01
CA TYR A 258 -0.61 -3.69 0.04
C TYR A 258 0.04 -4.97 0.55
N LEU A 259 1.23 -5.31 0.03
CA LEU A 259 1.96 -6.51 0.42
C LEU A 259 2.34 -6.48 1.90
N THR A 260 3.01 -5.43 2.36
CA THR A 260 3.56 -5.34 3.72
C THR A 260 2.50 -5.08 4.79
N GLN A 261 1.47 -4.27 4.50
CA GLN A 261 0.46 -3.93 5.51
C GLN A 261 -0.69 -4.92 5.58
N ASN A 262 -1.01 -5.59 4.46
CA ASN A 262 -2.19 -6.46 4.40
C ASN A 262 -1.81 -7.92 4.17
N LEU A 263 -0.99 -8.24 3.15
CA LEU A 263 -0.82 -9.64 2.73
C LEU A 263 0.17 -10.43 3.60
N LEU A 264 1.34 -9.87 3.89
CA LEU A 264 2.44 -10.54 4.57
C LEU A 264 2.20 -10.80 6.07
N PRO A 265 1.61 -9.86 6.85
CA PRO A 265 1.33 -10.10 8.26
C PRO A 265 0.38 -11.28 8.50
N GLY A 266 -0.57 -11.50 7.59
CA GLY A 266 -1.48 -12.65 7.65
C GLY A 266 -0.81 -14.01 7.39
N SER A 267 0.40 -14.02 6.82
CA SER A 267 1.15 -15.23 6.49
C SER A 267 2.09 -15.71 7.60
N LEU A 268 2.48 -14.83 8.53
CA LEU A 268 3.44 -15.15 9.61
C LEU A 268 2.95 -16.28 10.52
N ALA A 269 1.65 -16.31 10.83
CA ALA A 269 1.05 -17.37 11.64
C ALA A 269 1.18 -18.76 10.99
N SER A 270 1.09 -18.83 9.65
CA SER A 270 1.24 -20.08 8.89
C SER A 270 2.70 -20.51 8.74
N GLU A 271 3.67 -19.64 8.99
CA GLU A 271 5.12 -19.92 8.94
C GLU A 271 5.61 -20.67 10.19
N LEU A 272 4.92 -20.48 11.32
CA LEU A 272 5.22 -21.10 12.61
C LEU A 272 4.71 -22.55 12.72
N GLU A 273 3.88 -22.99 11.78
CA GLU A 273 3.40 -24.37 11.74
C GLU A 273 4.46 -25.28 11.09
N PRO A 274 4.83 -26.42 11.72
CA PRO A 274 5.79 -27.34 11.15
C PRO A 274 5.22 -27.99 9.88
N SER A 275 5.70 -27.51 8.73
CA SER A 275 5.39 -28.05 7.41
C SER A 275 5.86 -29.52 7.28
N LYS A 276 4.96 -30.40 6.85
CA LYS A 276 5.29 -31.79 6.44
C LYS A 276 5.83 -31.87 5.00
N LYS A 277 5.96 -30.75 4.29
CA LYS A 277 6.41 -30.70 2.89
C LYS A 277 7.93 -30.67 2.81
N THR A 278 8.49 -31.32 1.78
CA THR A 278 9.92 -31.35 1.49
C THR A 278 10.48 -29.97 1.10
N ASN A 279 9.63 -29.07 0.59
CA ASN A 279 9.98 -27.68 0.30
C ASN A 279 9.28 -26.73 1.30
N PRO A 280 10.00 -25.76 1.89
CA PRO A 280 9.42 -24.76 2.79
C PRO A 280 8.66 -23.63 2.06
N GLY A 281 8.75 -23.57 0.73
CA GLY A 281 8.06 -22.59 -0.08
C GLY A 281 6.55 -22.85 -0.17
N ARG A 282 5.77 -21.77 -0.23
CA ARG A 282 4.31 -21.83 -0.37
C ARG A 282 3.75 -20.63 -1.11
N PHE A 283 2.62 -20.82 -1.76
CA PHE A 283 1.80 -19.72 -2.25
C PHE A 283 1.04 -19.08 -1.08
N LEU A 284 1.10 -17.76 -0.95
CA LEU A 284 0.32 -17.03 0.07
C LEU A 284 -1.18 -17.00 -0.24
N ARG A 285 -1.51 -17.16 -1.53
CA ARG A 285 -2.87 -17.22 -2.06
C ARG A 285 -2.94 -18.23 -3.19
N GLY A 286 -4.08 -18.89 -3.31
CA GLY A 286 -4.28 -20.01 -4.22
C GLY A 286 -4.67 -21.29 -3.46
N PRO A 287 -4.77 -22.42 -4.16
CA PRO A 287 -5.25 -23.67 -3.59
C PRO A 287 -4.18 -24.29 -2.67
N GLU A 288 -4.61 -24.80 -1.52
CA GLU A 288 -3.73 -25.51 -0.59
C GLU A 288 -3.24 -26.85 -1.19
N ASP A 289 -4.09 -27.47 -2.00
CA ASP A 289 -3.79 -28.70 -2.74
C ASP A 289 -3.58 -28.43 -4.24
N LEU A 290 -2.32 -28.52 -4.64
CA LEU A 290 -1.88 -28.36 -6.02
C LEU A 290 -2.03 -29.66 -6.84
N SER A 291 -2.44 -30.78 -6.25
CA SER A 291 -2.52 -32.09 -6.92
C SER A 291 -3.78 -32.26 -7.78
N LEU A 292 -4.87 -31.60 -7.40
CA LEU A 292 -6.14 -31.57 -8.13
C LEU A 292 -6.08 -30.55 -9.28
N ASP A 293 -6.69 -30.86 -10.43
CA ASP A 293 -6.80 -29.97 -11.60
C ASP A 293 -8.20 -29.34 -11.70
N THR A 294 -8.68 -28.76 -10.58
CA THR A 294 -9.93 -27.98 -10.54
C THR A 294 -9.66 -26.48 -10.77
N PRO A 295 -10.62 -25.74 -11.35
CA PRO A 295 -10.46 -24.30 -11.57
C PRO A 295 -10.32 -23.55 -10.24
N LEU A 296 -9.52 -22.48 -10.25
CA LEU A 296 -9.33 -21.61 -9.09
C LEU A 296 -10.60 -20.78 -8.86
N LEU A 297 -11.39 -21.13 -7.85
CA LEU A 297 -12.67 -20.48 -7.54
C LEU A 297 -12.76 -20.14 -6.04
N GLY A 298 -13.50 -19.07 -5.72
CA GLY A 298 -13.71 -18.66 -4.33
C GLY A 298 -12.41 -18.23 -3.64
N ASP A 299 -12.11 -18.83 -2.48
CA ASP A 299 -10.94 -18.49 -1.66
C ASP A 299 -9.60 -18.90 -2.31
N GLU A 300 -9.64 -19.76 -3.33
CA GLU A 300 -8.47 -20.12 -4.13
C GLU A 300 -8.21 -19.12 -5.28
N ALA A 301 -9.11 -18.16 -5.49
CA ALA A 301 -8.96 -17.18 -6.55
C ALA A 301 -7.79 -16.22 -6.25
N LEU A 302 -7.00 -15.97 -7.28
CA LEU A 302 -5.88 -15.06 -7.22
C LEU A 302 -6.36 -13.61 -7.34
N PRO A 303 -5.77 -12.67 -6.59
CA PRO A 303 -6.10 -11.27 -6.71
C PRO A 303 -5.72 -10.76 -8.10
N THR A 304 -6.65 -10.05 -8.73
CA THR A 304 -6.42 -9.30 -9.96
C THR A 304 -5.91 -7.91 -9.61
N VAL A 305 -4.84 -7.46 -10.26
CA VAL A 305 -4.31 -6.10 -10.14
C VAL A 305 -4.21 -5.41 -11.50
N TYR A 306 -4.25 -4.09 -11.50
CA TYR A 306 -4.12 -3.22 -12.66
C TYR A 306 -2.83 -2.41 -12.49
N LEU A 307 -1.87 -2.62 -13.39
CA LEU A 307 -0.55 -1.98 -13.36
C LEU A 307 -0.33 -1.18 -14.65
N ASN A 308 0.41 -0.09 -14.56
CA ASN A 308 0.79 0.73 -15.70
C ASN A 308 1.75 -0.04 -16.64
N SER A 309 1.56 0.10 -17.95
CA SER A 309 2.58 -0.35 -18.92
C SER A 309 3.88 0.43 -18.68
N LYS A 310 5.02 -0.24 -18.89
CA LYS A 310 6.35 0.34 -18.72
C LYS A 310 6.79 1.20 -19.93
N ASP A 311 5.92 1.33 -20.93
CA ASP A 311 6.20 2.15 -22.12
C ASP A 311 6.06 3.62 -21.73
N ASP A 312 7.06 4.12 -21.00
CA ASP A 312 7.16 5.50 -20.50
C ASP A 312 7.23 6.55 -21.64
N GLU A 313 7.24 6.10 -22.90
CA GLU A 313 7.25 6.93 -24.12
C GLU A 313 5.85 7.22 -24.68
N ASP A 314 4.84 6.42 -24.35
CA ASP A 314 3.44 6.72 -24.69
C ASP A 314 2.86 7.61 -23.58
N GLU A 315 2.42 8.83 -23.91
CA GLU A 315 1.66 9.70 -22.99
C GLU A 315 0.31 9.08 -22.53
N GLU A 316 -0.04 7.91 -23.07
CA GLU A 316 -1.25 7.16 -22.76
C GLU A 316 -1.04 6.21 -21.56
N GLU A 317 -1.69 6.49 -20.42
CA GLU A 317 -1.73 5.59 -19.26
C GLU A 317 -2.47 4.27 -19.54
N LYS A 318 -1.82 3.32 -20.23
CA LYS A 318 -2.40 2.00 -20.50
C LYS A 318 -2.30 1.11 -19.26
N LEU A 319 -3.36 1.12 -18.44
CA LEU A 319 -3.52 0.16 -17.34
C LEU A 319 -3.79 -1.24 -17.90
N GLN A 320 -2.92 -2.19 -17.53
CA GLN A 320 -3.03 -3.59 -17.93
C GLN A 320 -3.44 -4.44 -16.73
N ARG A 321 -4.36 -5.37 -16.99
CA ARG A 321 -4.85 -6.34 -16.00
C ARG A 321 -3.88 -7.51 -15.86
N PHE A 322 -3.54 -7.86 -14.62
CA PHE A 322 -2.72 -9.01 -14.26
C PHE A 322 -3.36 -9.81 -13.13
N GLN A 323 -3.16 -11.12 -13.12
CA GLN A 323 -3.34 -11.97 -11.93
C GLN A 323 -2.03 -11.98 -11.15
N MET A 324 -2.10 -11.73 -9.84
CA MET A 324 -0.94 -11.69 -8.96
C MET A 324 -0.80 -13.01 -8.21
N ILE A 325 0.34 -13.68 -8.39
CA ILE A 325 0.75 -14.86 -7.63
C ILE A 325 1.81 -14.40 -6.64
N VAL A 326 1.67 -14.78 -5.37
CA VAL A 326 2.66 -14.45 -4.34
C VAL A 326 3.17 -15.74 -3.73
N TYR A 327 4.48 -15.98 -3.88
CA TYR A 327 5.19 -17.15 -3.40
C TYR A 327 6.17 -16.74 -2.31
N ARG A 328 6.15 -17.40 -1.16
CA ARG A 328 6.97 -17.05 0.00
C ARG A 328 7.73 -18.26 0.52
N CYS A 329 8.99 -18.04 0.88
CA CYS A 329 9.90 -19.05 1.43
C CYS A 329 10.99 -18.36 2.26
N LEU A 330 11.19 -18.78 3.53
CA LEU A 330 12.27 -18.28 4.40
C LEU A 330 12.41 -16.73 4.41
N ASN A 331 11.31 -16.02 4.69
CA ASN A 331 11.21 -14.54 4.64
C ASN A 331 11.41 -13.88 3.25
N ALA A 332 11.82 -14.63 2.22
CA ALA A 332 11.82 -14.18 0.84
C ALA A 332 10.41 -14.29 0.24
N THR A 333 9.97 -13.25 -0.45
CA THR A 333 8.66 -13.18 -1.12
C THR A 333 8.85 -12.78 -2.57
N VAL A 334 8.37 -13.62 -3.48
CA VAL A 334 8.36 -13.37 -4.93
C VAL A 334 6.92 -13.14 -5.37
N CYS A 335 6.64 -11.94 -5.89
CA CYS A 335 5.36 -11.60 -6.52
C CYS A 335 5.50 -11.68 -8.04
N MET A 336 4.66 -12.48 -8.67
CA MET A 336 4.62 -12.71 -10.12
C MET A 336 3.31 -12.18 -10.69
N PHE A 337 3.38 -11.46 -11.81
CA PHE A 337 2.23 -10.86 -12.47
C PHE A 337 1.99 -11.48 -13.85
N VAL A 338 0.83 -12.10 -14.01
CA VAL A 338 0.48 -12.95 -15.18
C VAL A 338 -0.69 -12.34 -15.94
N LYS A 339 -0.61 -12.24 -17.28
CA LYS A 339 -1.69 -11.66 -18.11
C LYS A 339 -2.84 -12.62 -18.39
N SER A 340 -2.55 -13.91 -18.39
CA SER A 340 -3.50 -14.98 -18.73
C SER A 340 -3.99 -15.70 -17.47
N GLU A 341 -5.04 -16.51 -17.62
CA GLU A 341 -5.56 -17.30 -16.50
C GLU A 341 -4.51 -18.28 -15.97
N VAL A 342 -4.30 -18.23 -14.66
CA VAL A 342 -3.39 -19.12 -13.95
C VAL A 342 -4.10 -20.44 -13.66
N THR A 343 -3.42 -21.54 -13.99
CA THR A 343 -3.90 -22.91 -13.72
C THR A 343 -3.13 -23.54 -12.56
N ARG A 344 -3.73 -24.52 -11.88
CA ARG A 344 -3.06 -25.29 -10.81
C ARG A 344 -1.80 -26.00 -11.31
N LYS A 345 -1.81 -26.49 -12.55
CA LYS A 345 -0.64 -27.04 -13.24
C LYS A 345 0.50 -26.03 -13.36
N LEU A 346 0.21 -24.78 -13.73
CA LEU A 346 1.22 -23.72 -13.79
C LEU A 346 1.80 -23.44 -12.40
N MET A 347 0.95 -23.34 -11.37
CA MET A 347 1.41 -23.14 -9.99
C MET A 347 2.29 -24.30 -9.50
N ARG A 348 1.95 -25.55 -9.84
CA ARG A 348 2.78 -26.72 -9.52
C ARG A 348 4.14 -26.67 -10.19
N ASN A 349 4.19 -26.27 -11.46
CA ASN A 349 5.46 -26.14 -12.19
C ASN A 349 6.33 -25.03 -11.57
N ILE A 350 5.73 -23.88 -11.24
CA ILE A 350 6.41 -22.78 -10.56
C ILE A 350 6.95 -23.25 -9.21
N ASP A 351 6.17 -23.96 -8.40
CA ASP A 351 6.59 -24.49 -7.10
C ASP A 351 7.79 -25.45 -7.23
N SER A 352 7.77 -26.33 -8.24
CA SER A 352 8.86 -27.27 -8.50
C SER A 352 10.17 -26.60 -8.93
N PHE A 353 10.08 -25.47 -9.62
CA PHE A 353 11.22 -24.71 -10.13
C PHE A 353 11.74 -23.70 -9.09
N LEU A 354 10.85 -22.83 -8.60
CA LEU A 354 11.19 -21.72 -7.71
C LEU A 354 11.46 -22.17 -6.28
N GLY A 355 10.84 -23.26 -5.82
CA GLY A 355 11.06 -23.81 -4.48
C GLY A 355 12.53 -24.03 -4.12
N PRO A 356 13.26 -24.91 -4.83
CA PRO A 356 14.66 -25.20 -4.50
C PRO A 356 15.59 -24.00 -4.68
N GLU A 357 15.42 -23.20 -5.73
CA GLU A 357 16.28 -22.03 -5.99
C GLU A 357 16.04 -20.92 -4.97
N LEU A 358 14.78 -20.65 -4.62
CA LEU A 358 14.46 -19.62 -3.63
C LEU A 358 14.97 -19.98 -2.23
N VAL A 359 15.01 -21.26 -1.87
CA VAL A 359 15.62 -21.70 -0.60
C VAL A 359 17.10 -21.35 -0.55
N LYS A 360 17.87 -21.67 -1.62
CA LYS A 360 19.30 -21.37 -1.68
C LYS A 360 19.56 -19.87 -1.56
N VAL A 361 18.86 -19.07 -2.35
CA VAL A 361 19.00 -17.61 -2.38
C VAL A 361 18.57 -16.99 -1.05
N ALA A 362 17.44 -17.42 -0.47
CA ALA A 362 16.95 -16.89 0.81
C ALA A 362 17.91 -17.21 1.97
N SER A 363 18.51 -18.42 2.00
CA SER A 363 19.53 -18.78 2.98
C SER A 363 20.79 -17.92 2.84
N ALA A 364 21.28 -17.71 1.61
CA ALA A 364 22.44 -16.86 1.36
C ALA A 364 22.20 -15.40 1.79
N ILE A 365 20.99 -14.86 1.54
CA ILE A 365 20.59 -13.54 2.05
C ILE A 365 20.58 -13.53 3.58
N GLY A 366 19.98 -14.56 4.21
CA GLY A 366 19.92 -14.69 5.66
C GLY A 366 21.30 -14.68 6.33
N ASP A 367 22.27 -15.40 5.78
CA ASP A 367 23.64 -15.45 6.31
C ASP A 367 24.35 -14.08 6.19
N SER A 368 24.12 -13.36 5.09
CA SER A 368 24.66 -12.02 4.85
C SER A 368 24.04 -10.97 5.78
N VAL A 369 22.71 -11.00 5.94
CA VAL A 369 21.97 -10.04 6.77
C VAL A 369 22.24 -10.30 8.26
N GLY A 370 22.23 -11.56 8.70
CA GLY A 370 22.52 -11.92 10.10
C GLY A 370 23.93 -11.52 10.54
N SER A 371 24.89 -11.49 9.61
CA SER A 371 26.25 -10.99 9.87
C SER A 371 26.31 -9.46 9.99
N ASN A 372 25.43 -8.72 9.30
CA ASN A 372 25.37 -7.26 9.32
C ASN A 372 24.54 -6.69 10.49
N ASP A 373 23.46 -7.38 10.91
CA ASP A 373 22.62 -6.93 12.02
C ASP A 373 23.39 -6.96 13.36
N ALA A 374 24.29 -7.93 13.54
CA ALA A 374 25.19 -7.99 14.70
C ALA A 374 26.12 -6.76 14.83
N ALA A 375 26.40 -6.05 13.73
CA ALA A 375 27.18 -4.81 13.73
C ALA A 375 26.32 -3.55 13.99
N THR A 376 25.03 -3.61 13.64
CA THR A 376 24.11 -2.46 13.74
C THR A 376 23.44 -2.36 15.13
N LEU A 377 23.35 -3.48 15.86
CA LEU A 377 22.80 -3.59 17.23
C LEU A 377 23.61 -2.88 18.35
N ARG A 378 24.63 -2.08 18.04
CA ARG A 378 25.55 -1.48 19.04
C ARG A 378 25.43 0.02 19.30
N TYR A 379 24.52 0.73 18.65
CA TYR A 379 24.34 2.15 18.92
C TYR A 379 22.91 2.46 19.36
N SER A 380 22.76 2.79 20.64
CA SER A 380 21.69 3.69 21.07
C SER A 380 21.80 4.95 20.20
N CYS A 381 20.87 5.13 19.27
CA CYS A 381 20.96 6.23 18.31
C CYS A 381 20.51 7.52 19.01
N ASP A 382 21.47 8.37 19.39
CA ASP A 382 21.18 9.68 20.00
C ASP A 382 20.50 10.67 19.04
N PHE A 383 20.43 10.34 17.74
CA PHE A 383 19.86 11.18 16.70
C PHE A 383 18.92 10.38 15.81
N HIS A 384 17.75 10.96 15.51
CA HIS A 384 16.81 10.36 14.57
C HIS A 384 17.15 10.78 13.13
N TYR A 385 16.97 9.88 12.17
CA TYR A 385 17.25 10.16 10.75
C TYR A 385 16.15 9.63 9.83
N ILE A 386 16.07 10.28 8.66
CA ILE A 386 15.30 9.83 7.50
C ILE A 386 16.20 10.04 6.28
N TYR A 387 16.51 8.96 5.57
CA TYR A 387 17.14 9.01 4.26
C TYR A 387 16.09 8.68 3.21
N PHE A 388 16.00 9.50 2.17
CA PHE A 388 15.11 9.27 1.04
C PHE A 388 15.85 9.55 -0.27
N ASN A 389 15.82 8.58 -1.19
CA ASN A 389 16.34 8.73 -2.54
C ASN A 389 15.15 8.82 -3.51
N PRO A 390 14.88 9.99 -4.12
CA PRO A 390 13.78 10.17 -5.05
C PRO A 390 13.89 9.31 -6.32
N SER A 391 15.11 8.98 -6.75
CA SER A 391 15.35 8.24 -8.00
C SER A 391 15.02 6.76 -7.87
N SER A 392 15.35 6.14 -6.72
CA SER A 392 15.05 4.73 -6.43
C SER A 392 13.79 4.53 -5.59
N LEU A 393 13.18 5.62 -5.09
CA LEU A 393 12.15 5.63 -4.05
C LEU A 393 12.60 5.00 -2.73
N SER A 394 13.91 4.79 -2.53
CA SER A 394 14.41 4.11 -1.33
C SER A 394 14.30 5.00 -0.11
N MET A 395 13.75 4.47 0.98
CA MET A 395 13.63 5.16 2.26
C MET A 395 14.15 4.30 3.40
N THR A 396 15.00 4.87 4.25
CA THR A 396 15.41 4.25 5.52
C THR A 396 15.25 5.27 6.65
N SER A 397 14.80 4.80 7.81
CA SER A 397 14.54 5.70 8.93
C SER A 397 14.68 5.01 10.28
N SER A 398 15.21 5.74 11.26
CA SER A 398 15.23 5.34 12.67
C SER A 398 13.84 5.31 13.33
N PHE A 399 12.79 5.80 12.65
CA PHE A 399 11.42 5.80 13.15
C PHE A 399 10.61 4.56 12.75
N SER A 400 11.17 3.68 11.90
CA SER A 400 10.52 2.44 11.44
C SER A 400 10.81 1.31 12.42
N GLU A 401 9.79 0.51 12.73
CA GLU A 401 9.61 -0.35 13.92
C GLU A 401 10.60 -1.54 14.08
N THR A 402 11.67 -1.63 13.30
CA THR A 402 12.57 -2.80 13.27
C THR A 402 13.49 -2.94 14.49
N GLN A 403 13.40 -2.07 15.49
CA GLN A 403 14.25 -2.12 16.70
C GLN A 403 13.60 -2.79 17.92
N ILE A 404 12.30 -3.15 17.89
CA ILE A 404 11.58 -3.52 19.13
C ILE A 404 11.67 -5.03 19.46
N LEU A 405 12.12 -5.88 18.53
CA LEU A 405 12.10 -7.33 18.75
C LEU A 405 13.28 -7.89 19.59
N ASP A 406 14.39 -7.16 19.73
CA ASP A 406 15.58 -7.70 20.42
C ASP A 406 15.74 -7.25 21.88
N ASP A 407 15.16 -6.10 22.27
CA ASP A 407 15.22 -5.61 23.65
C ASP A 407 14.36 -6.43 24.63
N ALA A 408 13.40 -7.20 24.12
CA ALA A 408 12.59 -8.11 24.94
C ALA A 408 13.31 -9.42 25.28
N ILE A 409 14.42 -9.75 24.58
CA ILE A 409 15.15 -11.01 24.74
C ILE A 409 16.41 -10.83 25.59
N THR A 410 16.98 -9.61 25.67
CA THR A 410 18.14 -9.33 26.52
C THR A 410 17.71 -8.77 27.88
N GLY A 411 17.40 -9.67 28.81
CA GLY A 411 17.09 -9.33 30.19
C GLY A 411 18.15 -8.43 30.84
N ALA A 412 17.66 -7.36 31.48
CA ALA A 412 18.28 -6.62 32.58
C ALA A 412 19.74 -6.15 32.39
N ILE A 413 19.91 -4.95 31.85
CA ILE A 413 21.09 -4.12 32.17
C ILE A 413 20.63 -2.96 33.04
N LYS A 414 20.94 -3.08 34.34
CA LYS A 414 20.78 -2.03 35.35
C LYS A 414 21.64 -0.82 34.93
N PRO A 415 21.13 0.43 35.00
CA PRO A 415 21.93 1.60 34.65
C PRO A 415 23.15 1.71 35.59
N PRO A 416 24.33 2.10 35.09
CA PRO A 416 25.49 2.33 35.94
C PRO A 416 25.23 3.51 36.87
N ASN A 417 25.50 3.34 38.16
CA ASN A 417 25.46 4.43 39.12
C ASN A 417 26.46 5.53 38.73
N PRO A 418 26.14 6.82 38.94
CA PRO A 418 27.07 7.91 38.67
C PRO A 418 28.33 7.78 39.54
N PRO A 419 29.51 8.20 39.03
CA PRO A 419 30.75 8.15 39.79
C PRO A 419 30.65 9.03 41.04
N SER A 420 31.03 8.46 42.18
CA SER A 420 31.15 9.17 43.45
C SER A 420 32.21 10.26 43.34
N ASP A 421 31.83 11.49 43.69
CA ASP A 421 32.75 12.59 43.98
C ASP A 421 33.89 12.11 44.89
N VAL A 422 35.12 12.24 44.42
CA VAL A 422 36.30 12.26 45.30
C VAL A 422 36.94 13.62 45.14
N ASN A 423 36.54 14.52 46.04
CA ASN A 423 37.41 15.60 46.49
C ASN A 423 38.74 15.00 46.95
N ARG A 424 39.83 15.30 46.22
CA ARG A 424 41.11 15.70 46.80
C ARG A 424 41.98 16.42 45.79
#